data_AF-A0A921K5Y2-F1
#
_entry.id   AF-A0A921K5Y2-F1
#
_cell.length_a   1.000
_cell.length_b   1.000
_cell.length_c   1.000
_cell.angle_alpha   90.00
_cell.angle_beta   90.00
_cell.angle_gamma   90.00
#
_symmetry.space_group_name_H-M   'P 1'
#
loop_
_entity.id
_entity.type
_entity.pdbx_description
1 polymer ?
#
loop_
_entity_poly.entity_id
_entity_poly.type
_entity_poly.pdbx_seq_one_letter_code
_entity_poly.pdbx_strand_id
1 'polypeptide(L)'
;MSWYRGHYVFSKRSLAQWMAESKKDYHFRVRNKDKADPTVVSFVFSDSVSKDRRLYSACRVIYEHYKEYCNQQGLEPLTNRKFKQNMELLGFVYQKHHRFYAGYYSNKVTTAYKNIGIVKR
;
A
#
# COMPACT_ATOMS: atom_id res chain seq x y z
N MET A 1 7.25 19.90 -46.39
CA MET A 1 7.89 19.67 -45.08
C MET A 1 6.95 20.16 -43.99
N SER A 2 6.37 19.23 -43.24
CA SER A 2 5.39 19.51 -42.17
C SER A 2 6.10 20.08 -40.93
N TRP A 3 5.70 21.26 -40.49
CA TRP A 3 6.21 21.91 -39.29
C TRP A 3 5.44 21.35 -38.09
N TYR A 4 6.08 20.47 -37.32
CA TYR A 4 5.55 20.07 -36.01
C TYR A 4 5.64 21.27 -35.06
N ARG A 5 4.57 22.07 -34.96
CA ARG A 5 4.41 23.07 -33.90
C ARG A 5 3.92 22.37 -32.65
N GLY A 6 4.85 21.76 -31.90
CA GLY A 6 4.57 21.32 -30.54
C GLY A 6 4.19 22.52 -29.69
N HIS A 7 2.91 22.62 -29.31
CA HIS A 7 2.45 23.62 -28.36
C HIS A 7 3.06 23.31 -26.99
N TYR A 8 4.06 24.10 -26.58
CA TYR A 8 4.62 24.02 -25.24
C TYR A 8 3.61 24.61 -24.26
N VAL A 9 2.86 23.74 -23.58
CA VAL A 9 1.87 24.15 -22.58
C VAL A 9 2.60 24.55 -21.30
N PHE A 10 2.78 25.85 -21.08
CA PHE A 10 3.20 26.37 -19.77
C PHE A 10 2.07 26.12 -18.75
N SER A 11 2.13 24.97 -18.07
CA SER A 11 1.35 24.75 -16.85
C SER A 11 1.84 25.73 -15.79
N LYS A 12 1.01 26.70 -15.39
CA LYS A 12 1.27 27.60 -14.25
C LYS A 12 1.32 26.87 -12.89
N ARG A 13 1.00 25.58 -12.86
CA ARG A 13 1.04 24.75 -11.65
C ARG A 13 2.46 24.25 -11.43
N SER A 14 2.98 24.51 -10.24
CA SER A 14 4.26 23.92 -9.83
C SER A 14 4.14 22.40 -9.75
N LEU A 15 5.26 21.70 -9.87
CA LEU A 15 5.31 20.24 -9.73
C LEU A 15 4.72 19.78 -8.39
N ALA A 16 4.91 20.56 -7.33
CA ALA A 16 4.31 20.32 -6.02
C ALA A 16 2.76 20.37 -6.06
N GLN A 17 2.19 21.27 -6.84
CA GLN A 17 0.73 21.43 -6.98
C GLN A 17 0.12 20.28 -7.80
N TRP A 18 0.81 19.84 -8.85
CA TRP A 18 0.46 18.62 -9.59
C TRP A 18 0.50 17.38 -8.69
N MET A 19 1.55 17.23 -7.88
CA MET A 19 1.66 16.11 -6.95
C MET A 19 0.59 16.16 -5.86
N ALA A 20 0.21 17.34 -5.39
CA ALA A 20 -0.84 17.52 -4.38
C ALA A 20 -2.24 17.16 -4.90
N GLU A 21 -2.60 17.54 -6.13
CA GLU A 21 -3.85 17.08 -6.76
C GLU A 21 -3.82 15.57 -6.98
N SER A 22 -2.68 15.03 -7.43
CA SER A 22 -2.54 13.60 -7.72
C SER A 22 -2.62 12.71 -6.47
N LYS A 23 -2.33 13.22 -5.27
CA LYS A 23 -2.53 12.48 -4.00
C LYS A 23 -3.97 11.99 -3.82
N LYS A 24 -4.98 12.71 -4.35
CA LYS A 24 -6.38 12.24 -4.30
C LYS A 24 -6.61 11.03 -5.20
N ASP A 25 -5.94 10.96 -6.34
CA ASP A 25 -6.10 9.87 -7.32
C ASP A 25 -5.52 8.55 -6.82
N TYR A 26 -4.47 8.61 -6.00
CA TYR A 26 -3.80 7.42 -5.47
C TYR A 26 -4.35 6.92 -4.15
N HIS A 27 -5.29 7.65 -3.53
CA HIS A 27 -5.89 7.22 -2.29
C HIS A 27 -6.61 5.86 -2.43
N PHE A 28 -6.28 4.94 -1.54
CA PHE A 28 -6.94 3.64 -1.46
C PHE A 28 -8.03 3.64 -0.38
N ARG A 29 -9.28 3.38 -0.80
CA ARG A 29 -10.44 3.26 0.10
C ARG A 29 -10.64 1.81 0.51
N VAL A 30 -10.45 1.54 1.79
CA VAL A 30 -10.70 0.25 2.44
C VAL A 30 -12.19 -0.11 2.42
N ARG A 31 -12.52 -1.35 2.08
CA ARG A 31 -13.89 -1.89 1.98
C ARG A 31 -14.24 -2.80 3.17
N ASN A 32 -15.52 -3.12 3.36
CA ASN A 32 -16.01 -4.18 4.28
C ASN A 32 -15.42 -4.16 5.70
N LYS A 33 -15.23 -2.96 6.28
CA LYS A 33 -14.61 -2.79 7.60
C LYS A 33 -15.42 -3.42 8.73
N ASP A 34 -16.73 -3.45 8.54
CA ASP A 34 -17.74 -4.05 9.40
C ASP A 34 -17.65 -5.58 9.49
N LYS A 35 -17.06 -6.22 8.47
CA LYS A 35 -16.95 -7.69 8.37
C LYS A 35 -15.56 -8.22 8.69
N ALA A 36 -14.56 -7.34 8.73
CA ALA A 36 -13.19 -7.70 9.01
C ALA A 36 -12.92 -7.69 10.51
N ASP A 37 -11.92 -8.45 10.92
CA ASP A 37 -11.48 -8.50 12.31
C ASP A 37 -11.04 -7.10 12.79
N PRO A 38 -11.53 -6.63 13.95
CA PRO A 38 -11.23 -5.30 14.47
C PRO A 38 -9.73 -5.02 14.62
N THR A 39 -8.92 -6.04 14.94
CA THR A 39 -7.46 -5.89 15.10
C THR A 39 -6.76 -5.60 13.78
N VAL A 40 -7.24 -6.21 12.69
CA VAL A 40 -6.69 -5.97 11.34
C VAL A 40 -7.13 -4.61 10.84
N VAL A 41 -8.38 -4.23 11.12
CA VAL A 41 -8.88 -2.88 10.80
C VAL A 41 -8.06 -1.83 11.55
N SER A 42 -7.87 -1.97 12.86
CA SER A 42 -7.10 -1.00 13.65
C SER A 42 -5.66 -0.89 13.17
N PHE A 43 -5.01 -2.01 12.84
CA PHE A 43 -3.68 -2.02 12.24
C PHE A 43 -3.62 -1.23 10.92
N VAL A 44 -4.54 -1.47 9.99
CA VAL A 44 -4.60 -0.79 8.68
C VAL A 44 -4.89 0.71 8.81
N PHE A 45 -5.54 1.12 9.90
CA PHE A 45 -5.80 2.54 10.21
C PHE A 45 -4.75 3.17 11.13
N SER A 46 -3.77 2.42 11.61
CA SER A 46 -2.68 2.95 12.42
C SER A 46 -1.69 3.78 11.59
N ASP A 47 -0.95 4.67 12.27
CA ASP A 47 0.08 5.52 11.66
C ASP A 47 1.27 4.75 11.07
N SER A 48 1.39 3.46 11.41
CA SER A 48 2.44 2.59 10.85
C SER A 48 2.16 2.15 9.40
N VAL A 49 0.92 2.36 8.91
CA VAL A 49 0.45 1.87 7.61
C VAL A 49 0.05 3.02 6.69
N SER A 50 0.63 3.02 5.48
CA SER A 50 0.22 3.90 4.39
C SER A 50 -0.68 3.16 3.41
N LYS A 51 -1.74 3.83 2.95
CA LYS A 51 -2.75 3.29 2.01
C LYS A 51 -2.71 4.10 0.72
N ASP A 52 -2.08 3.55 -0.30
CA ASP A 52 -1.94 4.18 -1.61
C ASP A 52 -1.93 3.09 -2.68
N ARG A 53 -2.69 3.29 -3.77
CA ARG A 53 -2.91 2.34 -4.87
C ARG A 53 -1.63 1.90 -5.60
N ARG A 54 -0.55 2.68 -5.48
CA ARG A 54 0.75 2.42 -6.10
C ARG A 54 1.64 1.53 -5.23
N LEU A 55 1.34 1.44 -3.94
CA LEU A 55 2.19 0.74 -3.00
C LEU A 55 1.97 -0.77 -3.10
N TYR A 56 3.10 -1.46 -3.01
CA TYR A 56 3.16 -2.89 -2.81
C TYR A 56 4.05 -3.14 -1.60
N SER A 57 3.63 -4.05 -0.74
CA SER A 57 4.42 -4.50 0.39
C SER A 57 4.45 -6.01 0.44
N ALA A 58 5.61 -6.58 0.77
CA ALA A 58 5.74 -8.03 0.89
C ALA A 58 4.78 -8.55 1.98
N CYS A 59 4.05 -9.63 1.69
CA CYS A 59 3.04 -10.16 2.63
C CYS A 59 3.64 -10.51 3.99
N ARG A 60 4.85 -11.08 3.99
CA ARG A 60 5.59 -11.43 5.21
C ARG A 60 5.87 -10.21 6.07
N VAL A 61 6.36 -9.12 5.47
CA VAL A 61 6.72 -7.88 6.17
C VAL A 61 5.47 -7.25 6.78
N ILE A 62 4.37 -7.17 6.03
CA ILE A 62 3.09 -6.68 6.55
C ILE A 62 2.62 -7.51 7.75
N TYR A 63 2.70 -8.83 7.67
CA TYR A 63 2.26 -9.70 8.76
C TYR A 63 3.17 -9.60 9.99
N GLU A 64 4.48 -9.44 9.81
CA GLU A 64 5.42 -9.20 10.91
C GLU A 64 5.10 -7.89 11.64
N HIS A 65 4.87 -6.80 10.92
CA HIS A 65 4.44 -5.53 11.52
C HIS A 65 3.05 -5.60 12.18
N TYR A 66 2.12 -6.38 11.62
CA TYR A 66 0.84 -6.62 12.28
C TYR A 66 1.02 -7.33 13.62
N LYS A 67 1.90 -8.33 13.71
CA LYS A 67 2.22 -9.00 14.99
C LYS A 67 2.86 -8.02 15.98
N GLU A 68 3.81 -7.22 15.53
CA GLU A 68 4.44 -6.18 16.37
C GLU A 68 3.41 -5.19 16.89
N TYR A 69 2.52 -4.73 16.03
CA TYR A 69 1.41 -3.86 16.40
C TYR A 69 0.49 -4.51 17.45
N CYS A 70 0.08 -5.77 17.24
CA CYS A 70 -0.73 -6.48 18.22
C CYS A 70 -0.01 -6.61 19.57
N ASN A 71 1.27 -6.98 19.56
CA ASN A 71 2.08 -7.09 20.77
C ASN A 71 2.17 -5.75 21.53
N GLN A 72 2.36 -4.63 20.82
CA GLN A 72 2.41 -3.29 21.41
C GLN A 72 1.07 -2.88 22.04
N GLN A 73 -0.04 -3.34 21.49
CA GLN A 73 -1.38 -3.05 21.99
C GLN A 73 -1.89 -4.10 23.00
N GLY A 74 -1.11 -5.13 23.33
CA GLY A 74 -1.53 -6.23 24.20
C GLY A 74 -2.63 -7.11 23.59
N LEU A 75 -2.73 -7.16 22.26
CA LEU A 75 -3.72 -7.95 21.51
C LEU A 75 -3.13 -9.28 21.05
N GLU A 76 -3.96 -10.32 20.94
CA GLU A 76 -3.54 -11.58 20.35
C GLU A 76 -3.58 -11.49 18.80
N PRO A 77 -2.45 -11.71 18.10
CA PRO A 77 -2.42 -11.62 16.65
C PRO A 77 -3.14 -12.81 16.01
N LEU A 78 -3.89 -12.55 14.95
CA LEU A 78 -4.47 -13.59 14.10
C LEU A 78 -3.40 -14.46 13.45
N THR A 79 -3.77 -15.71 13.12
CA THR A 79 -2.94 -16.58 12.27
C THR A 79 -2.77 -15.99 10.86
N ASN A 80 -1.65 -16.30 10.19
CA ASN A 80 -1.36 -15.81 8.85
C ASN A 80 -2.50 -16.04 7.85
N ARG A 81 -3.15 -17.21 7.90
CA ARG A 81 -4.29 -17.53 7.03
C ARG A 81 -5.49 -16.62 7.29
N LYS A 82 -5.87 -16.41 8.56
CA LYS A 82 -6.97 -15.52 8.95
C LYS A 82 -6.64 -14.07 8.62
N PHE A 83 -5.40 -13.64 8.87
CA PHE A 83 -4.92 -12.31 8.51
C PHE A 83 -5.04 -12.06 7.00
N LYS A 84 -4.60 -13.00 6.17
CA LYS A 84 -4.71 -12.91 4.71
C LYS A 84 -6.17 -12.74 4.25
N GLN A 85 -7.08 -13.55 4.78
CA GLN A 85 -8.51 -13.44 4.46
C GLN A 85 -9.06 -12.06 4.80
N ASN A 86 -8.70 -11.53 5.97
CA ASN A 86 -9.10 -10.18 6.39
C ASN A 86 -8.52 -9.09 5.48
N MET A 87 -7.26 -9.18 5.11
CA MET A 87 -6.64 -8.23 4.17
C MET A 87 -7.33 -8.22 2.80
N GLU A 88 -7.65 -9.40 2.26
CA GLU A 88 -8.40 -9.52 1.01
C GLU A 88 -9.83 -8.96 1.15
N LEU A 89 -10.52 -9.21 2.26
CA LEU A 89 -11.85 -8.64 2.58
C LEU A 89 -11.84 -7.11 2.59
N LEU A 90 -10.77 -6.53 3.15
CA LEU A 90 -10.54 -5.08 3.21
C LEU A 90 -10.20 -4.45 1.84
N GLY A 91 -9.95 -5.29 0.82
CA GLY A 91 -9.65 -4.89 -0.55
C GLY A 91 -8.16 -4.80 -0.88
N PHE A 92 -7.28 -5.28 0.00
CA PHE A 92 -5.86 -5.40 -0.29
C PHE A 92 -5.61 -6.66 -1.11
N VAL A 93 -5.25 -6.47 -2.38
CA VAL A 93 -5.13 -7.58 -3.33
C VAL A 93 -3.86 -8.36 -3.03
N TYR A 94 -4.02 -9.66 -2.80
CA TYR A 94 -2.89 -10.58 -2.72
C TYR A 94 -2.32 -10.86 -4.12
N GLN A 95 -1.05 -10.54 -4.31
CA GLN A 95 -0.30 -10.82 -5.52
C GLN A 95 0.71 -11.94 -5.23
N LYS A 96 0.57 -13.08 -5.91
CA LYS A 96 1.43 -14.25 -5.72
C LYS A 96 2.89 -13.98 -6.12
N HIS A 97 3.08 -13.21 -7.19
CA HIS A 97 4.39 -12.88 -7.75
C HIS A 97 4.47 -11.37 -7.99
N HIS A 98 5.17 -10.67 -7.12
CA HIS A 98 5.50 -9.26 -7.26
C HIS A 98 7.01 -9.08 -7.18
N ARG A 99 7.58 -8.33 -8.14
CA ARG A 99 9.01 -8.04 -8.20
C ARG A 99 9.27 -6.76 -7.41
N PHE A 100 9.96 -6.90 -6.28
CA PHE A 100 10.49 -5.77 -5.53
C PHE A 100 11.87 -5.40 -6.09
N TYR A 101 12.01 -4.16 -6.55
CA TYR A 101 13.25 -3.61 -7.06
C TYR A 101 14.06 -3.04 -5.89
N ALA A 102 15.23 -3.63 -5.62
CA ALA A 102 16.13 -3.19 -4.54
C ALA A 102 17.53 -2.79 -5.04
N GLY A 103 17.69 -2.51 -6.35
CA GLY A 103 18.96 -2.19 -7.00
C GLY A 103 19.26 -3.06 -8.23
N TYR A 104 20.42 -2.81 -8.86
CA TYR A 104 20.81 -3.40 -10.17
C TYR A 104 20.86 -4.95 -10.17
N TYR A 105 21.00 -5.60 -9.01
CA TYR A 105 21.16 -7.06 -8.88
C TYR A 105 20.34 -7.74 -7.76
N SER A 106 19.48 -7.00 -7.04
CA SER A 106 18.79 -7.51 -5.83
C SER A 106 17.27 -7.60 -6.02
N ASN A 107 16.84 -7.87 -7.25
CA ASN A 107 15.43 -8.06 -7.55
C ASN A 107 14.91 -9.31 -6.85
N LYS A 108 13.91 -9.13 -5.98
CA LYS A 108 13.30 -10.23 -5.24
C LYS A 108 11.85 -10.39 -5.70
N VAL A 109 11.50 -11.59 -6.16
CA VAL A 109 10.11 -11.92 -6.48
C VAL A 109 9.50 -12.65 -5.29
N THR A 110 8.50 -12.03 -4.67
CA THR A 110 7.78 -12.62 -3.53
C THR A 110 6.30 -12.31 -3.61
N THR A 111 5.54 -12.86 -2.67
CA THR A 111 4.14 -12.51 -2.46
C THR A 111 4.03 -11.09 -1.91
N ALA A 112 3.02 -10.35 -2.34
CA ALA A 112 2.79 -8.97 -1.95
C ALA A 112 1.31 -8.65 -1.74
N TYR A 113 1.02 -7.67 -0.89
CA TYR A 113 -0.25 -6.98 -0.88
C TYR A 113 -0.12 -5.69 -1.67
N LYS A 114 -1.10 -5.44 -2.54
CA LYS A 114 -1.27 -4.18 -3.24
C LYS A 114 -2.05 -3.20 -2.38
N ASN A 115 -1.84 -1.91 -2.64
CA ASN A 115 -2.52 -0.77 -2.04
C ASN A 115 -2.09 -0.45 -0.59
N ILE A 116 -1.00 -1.05 -0.12
CA ILE A 116 -0.52 -0.92 1.26
C ILE A 116 1.01 -0.79 1.31
N GLY A 117 1.47 0.11 2.17
CA GLY A 117 2.86 0.38 2.51
C GLY A 117 3.05 0.40 4.02
N ILE A 118 4.26 0.06 4.47
CA ILE A 118 4.70 0.39 5.84
C ILE A 118 5.40 1.74 5.80
N VAL A 119 5.02 2.63 6.70
CA VAL A 119 5.71 3.90 6.90
C VAL A 119 6.97 3.59 7.72
N LYS A 120 8.15 3.70 7.10
CA LYS A 120 9.40 3.67 7.86
C LYS A 120 9.46 4.93 8.71
N ARG A 121 9.54 4.76 10.03
CA ARG A 121 9.93 5.82 10.95
C ARG A 121 11.42 6.13 10.81
#